data_AF-J9FF88-F1
#
_entry.id   AF-J9FF88-F1
#
_cell.length_a   1.000
_cell.length_b   1.000
_cell.length_c   1.000
_cell.angle_alpha   90.00
_cell.angle_beta   90.00
_cell.angle_gamma   90.00
#
_symmetry.space_group_name_H-M   'P 1'
#
loop_
_entity.id
_entity.type
_entity.pdbx_description
1 polymer ?
#
loop_
_entity_poly.entity_id
_entity_poly.type
_entity_poly.pdbx_seq_one_letter_code
_entity_poly.pdbx_strand_id
1 'polypeptide(L)'
;MKENGELTGAYTRLATEKYGGMLMAPWLDRPLSIAGRVVVETENGVQSKLLNIDRDLLLIPNVAIHMNRKANDGYSWNPAVDTLPLLGTKDTKGKLQKLLEEAAGGKILGHDLYLYVREKASVWGIAEEFISSAA
;
A
#
# COMPACT_ATOMS: atom_id res chain seq x y z
N MET A 1 -0.40 -1.40 -7.77
CA MET A 1 -0.76 -2.73 -7.22
C MET A 1 -0.93 -3.65 -8.41
N LYS A 2 -0.42 -4.89 -8.36
CA LYS A 2 -0.60 -5.82 -9.48
C LYS A 2 -2.06 -6.24 -9.62
N GLU A 3 -2.51 -6.47 -10.85
CA GLU A 3 -3.78 -7.16 -11.10
C GLU A 3 -3.72 -8.56 -10.48
N ASN A 4 -4.77 -8.95 -9.74
CA ASN A 4 -4.80 -10.20 -8.97
C ASN A 4 -3.67 -10.36 -7.94
N GLY A 5 -3.31 -9.26 -7.27
CA GLY A 5 -2.15 -9.21 -6.37
C GLY A 5 -2.32 -9.86 -4.99
N GLU A 6 -3.46 -10.44 -4.61
CA GLU A 6 -3.59 -11.06 -3.29
C GLU A 6 -2.76 -12.36 -3.17
N LEU A 7 -1.76 -12.34 -2.29
CA LEU A 7 -0.91 -13.48 -1.98
C LEU A 7 -1.31 -14.05 -0.61
N THR A 8 -1.96 -15.21 -0.60
CA THR A 8 -2.42 -15.85 0.64
C THR A 8 -1.39 -16.85 1.15
N GLY A 9 -0.96 -16.68 2.40
CA GLY A 9 -0.16 -17.65 3.17
C GLY A 9 -0.59 -17.67 4.63
N ALA A 10 0.36 -17.68 5.56
CA ALA A 10 0.04 -17.43 6.98
C ALA A 10 -0.63 -16.05 7.19
N TYR A 11 -0.20 -15.08 6.37
CA TYR A 11 -0.79 -13.75 6.24
C TYR A 11 -1.20 -13.52 4.78
N THR A 12 -2.23 -12.72 4.57
CA THR A 12 -2.59 -12.20 3.25
C THR A 12 -1.77 -10.95 2.99
N ARG A 13 -1.07 -10.94 1.86
CA ARG A 13 -0.20 -9.85 1.39
C ARG A 13 -0.64 -9.36 0.03
N LEU A 14 -0.18 -8.18 -0.38
CA LEU A 14 -0.40 -7.69 -1.74
C LEU A 14 0.88 -7.70 -2.55
N ALA A 15 0.80 -8.24 -3.76
CA ALA A 15 1.83 -8.09 -4.78
C ALA A 15 1.81 -6.65 -5.30
N THR A 16 2.89 -5.94 -5.01
CA THR A 16 3.12 -4.55 -5.40
C THR A 16 4.20 -4.49 -6.47
N GLU A 17 4.26 -3.34 -7.14
CA GLU A 17 5.32 -3.01 -8.09
C GLU A 17 5.99 -1.73 -7.64
N LYS A 18 7.31 -1.71 -7.75
CA LYS A 18 8.07 -0.49 -7.59
C LYS A 18 7.75 0.41 -8.78
N TYR A 19 7.25 1.62 -8.49
CA TYR A 19 7.09 2.67 -9.47
C TYR A 19 8.20 3.71 -9.33
N GLY A 20 8.89 4.00 -10.43
CA GLY A 20 9.99 4.97 -10.46
C GLY A 20 11.20 4.59 -9.60
N GLY A 21 12.00 5.61 -9.24
CA GLY A 21 13.25 5.47 -8.50
C GLY A 21 13.12 5.47 -6.97
N MET A 22 12.02 4.94 -6.42
CA MET A 22 11.74 5.07 -4.97
C MET A 22 12.85 4.53 -4.06
N LEU A 23 13.05 5.22 -2.93
CA LEU A 23 13.72 4.68 -1.75
C LEU A 23 12.76 3.73 -1.04
N MET A 24 13.14 2.47 -0.83
CA MET A 24 12.24 1.45 -0.28
C MET A 24 12.14 1.50 1.24
N ALA A 25 13.25 1.73 1.95
CA ALA A 25 13.28 1.73 3.42
C ALA A 25 12.23 2.67 4.07
N PRO A 26 12.00 3.90 3.58
CA PRO A 26 10.98 4.80 4.17
C PRO A 26 9.53 4.34 4.05
N TRP A 27 9.23 3.29 3.26
CA TRP A 27 7.89 2.72 3.14
C TRP A 27 7.59 1.68 4.21
N LEU A 28 8.61 1.17 4.89
CA LEU A 28 8.46 0.15 5.92
C LEU A 28 8.01 0.79 7.24
N ASP A 29 7.30 -0.01 8.03
CA ASP A 29 6.80 0.32 9.38
C ASP A 29 5.95 1.61 9.45
N ARG A 30 5.32 1.99 8.35
CA ARG A 30 4.37 3.11 8.30
C ARG A 30 2.94 2.64 8.07
N PRO A 31 1.93 3.35 8.60
CA PRO A 31 0.55 3.12 8.22
C PRO A 31 0.37 3.49 6.74
N LEU A 32 -0.03 2.52 5.94
CA LEU A 32 -0.28 2.67 4.51
C LEU A 32 -1.76 2.47 4.19
N SER A 33 -2.20 3.06 3.09
CA SER A 33 -3.47 2.71 2.47
C SER A 33 -3.39 2.79 0.95
N ILE A 34 -4.54 2.62 0.28
CA ILE A 34 -4.68 2.50 -1.15
C ILE A 34 -5.53 3.65 -1.68
N ALA A 35 -5.04 4.30 -2.72
CA ALA A 35 -5.78 5.29 -3.50
C ALA A 35 -5.44 5.17 -4.99
N GLY A 36 -6.28 5.70 -5.85
CA GLY A 36 -6.01 5.76 -7.29
C GLY A 36 -7.29 5.72 -8.11
N ARG A 37 -7.22 5.04 -9.25
CA ARG A 37 -8.29 4.99 -10.24
C ARG A 37 -8.81 3.57 -10.39
N VAL A 38 -10.12 3.44 -10.50
CA VAL A 38 -10.81 2.19 -10.83
C VAL A 38 -11.71 2.40 -12.04
N VAL A 39 -11.86 1.35 -12.83
CA VAL A 39 -12.84 1.26 -13.91
C VAL A 39 -13.98 0.38 -13.41
N VAL A 40 -15.20 0.92 -13.36
CA VAL A 40 -16.37 0.24 -12.79
C VAL A 40 -17.46 0.02 -13.83
N GLU A 41 -18.13 -1.11 -13.71
CA GLU A 41 -19.39 -1.40 -14.41
C GLU A 41 -20.55 -0.74 -13.66
N THR A 42 -21.35 0.05 -14.38
CA THR A 42 -22.54 0.75 -13.87
C THR A 42 -23.74 0.43 -14.76
N GLU A 43 -24.95 0.76 -14.31
CA GLU A 43 -26.17 0.61 -15.12
C GLU A 43 -26.10 1.36 -16.46
N ASN A 44 -25.33 2.45 -16.52
CA ASN A 44 -25.14 3.28 -17.71
C ASN A 44 -23.90 2.90 -18.53
N GLY A 45 -23.29 1.74 -18.26
CA GLY A 45 -22.06 1.27 -18.91
C GLY A 45 -20.82 1.44 -18.03
N VAL A 46 -19.66 1.63 -18.66
CA VAL A 46 -18.35 1.66 -17.97
C VAL A 46 -17.96 3.08 -17.60
N GLN A 47 -17.56 3.29 -16.34
CA GLN A 47 -17.10 4.59 -15.84
C GLN A 47 -15.74 4.47 -15.15
N SER A 48 -14.96 5.55 -15.20
CA SER A 48 -13.75 5.68 -14.38
C SER A 48 -14.05 6.49 -13.13
N LYS A 49 -13.61 6.00 -11.97
CA LYS A 49 -13.79 6.66 -10.68
C LYS A 49 -12.46 6.74 -9.93
N LEU A 50 -12.31 7.81 -9.15
CA LEU A 50 -11.26 7.89 -8.14
C LEU A 50 -11.71 7.13 -6.89
N LEU A 51 -10.77 6.42 -6.28
CA LEU A 51 -10.98 5.65 -5.07
C LEU A 51 -9.91 6.02 -4.06
N ASN A 52 -10.31 6.17 -2.80
CA ASN A 52 -9.40 6.32 -1.67
C ASN A 52 -9.98 5.56 -0.48
N ILE A 53 -9.25 4.57 0.02
CA ILE A 53 -9.60 3.89 1.27
C ILE A 53 -9.01 4.68 2.43
N ASP A 54 -9.80 5.52 3.08
CA ASP A 54 -9.30 6.43 4.12
C ASP A 54 -9.22 5.79 5.52
N ARG A 55 -8.35 4.78 5.67
CA ARG A 55 -8.03 4.12 6.95
C ARG A 55 -6.65 3.46 6.89
N ASP A 56 -6.03 3.24 8.05
CA ASP A 56 -4.80 2.46 8.14
C ASP A 56 -5.13 1.02 7.73
N LEU A 57 -4.72 0.65 6.52
CA LEU A 57 -5.13 -0.60 5.89
C LEU A 57 -3.98 -1.59 5.80
N LEU A 58 -2.77 -1.09 5.55
CA LEU A 58 -1.61 -1.87 5.17
C LEU A 58 -0.37 -1.48 5.99
N LEU A 59 0.56 -2.41 6.10
CA LEU A 59 1.89 -2.21 6.69
C LEU A 59 2.91 -3.07 5.96
N ILE A 60 4.08 -2.52 5.62
CA ILE A 60 5.22 -3.33 5.18
C ILE A 60 6.17 -3.45 6.39
N PRO A 61 6.24 -4.60 7.08
CA PRO A 61 7.03 -4.73 8.29
C PRO A 61 8.53 -4.88 7.99
N ASN A 62 9.39 -4.23 8.78
CA ASN A 62 10.80 -4.62 8.83
C ASN A 62 10.97 -5.99 9.50
N VAL A 63 11.99 -6.71 9.03
CA VAL A 63 12.52 -7.86 9.76
C VAL A 63 13.28 -7.34 10.98
N ALA A 64 13.01 -7.93 12.15
CA ALA A 64 13.70 -7.56 13.38
C ALA A 64 15.23 -7.69 13.24
N ILE A 65 15.97 -6.72 13.79
CA ILE A 65 17.44 -6.67 13.71
C ILE A 65 18.12 -7.95 14.22
N HIS A 66 17.52 -8.65 15.18
CA HIS A 66 18.04 -9.92 15.70
C HIS A 66 18.15 -11.01 14.62
N MET A 67 17.23 -10.98 13.65
CA MET A 67 17.18 -11.90 12.50
C MET A 67 17.95 -11.36 11.29
N ASN A 68 18.30 -10.06 11.29
CA ASN A 68 19.13 -9.41 10.29
C ASN A 68 20.14 -8.45 10.93
N ARG A 69 21.18 -9.01 11.57
CA ARG A 69 22.10 -8.23 12.42
C ARG A 69 22.89 -7.14 11.70
N LYS A 70 22.97 -7.23 10.36
CA LYS A 70 23.71 -6.30 9.51
C LYS A 70 22.82 -5.27 8.80
N ALA A 71 21.54 -5.15 9.17
CA ALA A 71 20.60 -4.27 8.47
C ALA A 71 21.09 -2.80 8.39
N ASN A 72 21.84 -2.35 9.40
CA ASN A 72 22.38 -0.98 9.46
C ASN A 72 23.64 -0.77 8.59
N ASP A 73 24.31 -1.85 8.16
CA ASP A 73 25.50 -1.77 7.30
C ASP A 73 25.13 -1.66 5.81
N GLY A 74 23.83 -1.76 5.50
CA GLY A 74 23.28 -1.77 4.16
C GLY A 74 22.44 -3.02 3.91
N TYR A 75 21.35 -2.86 3.16
CA TYR A 75 20.46 -3.95 2.80
C TYR A 75 20.04 -3.84 1.33
N SER A 76 20.28 -4.91 0.57
CA SER A 76 19.90 -5.01 -0.83
C SER A 76 18.47 -5.55 -0.94
N TRP A 77 17.50 -4.64 -0.98
CA TRP A 77 16.08 -4.98 -1.05
C TRP A 77 15.71 -5.70 -2.35
N ASN A 78 14.91 -6.75 -2.24
CA ASN A 78 14.17 -7.34 -3.35
C ASN A 78 12.73 -6.81 -3.34
N PRO A 79 12.35 -5.92 -4.27
CA PRO A 79 11.01 -5.32 -4.26
C PRO A 79 9.88 -6.34 -4.40
N ALA A 80 10.11 -7.46 -5.10
CA ALA A 80 9.09 -8.49 -5.29
C ALA A 80 8.85 -9.34 -4.03
N VAL A 81 9.69 -9.23 -3.00
CA VAL A 81 9.64 -10.05 -1.78
C VAL A 81 9.51 -9.19 -0.54
N ASP A 82 10.36 -8.19 -0.39
CA ASP A 82 10.53 -7.44 0.86
C ASP A 82 9.58 -6.25 0.98
N THR A 83 8.95 -5.82 -0.13
CA THR A 83 8.03 -4.67 -0.15
C THR A 83 6.56 -5.07 -0.28
N LEU A 84 6.25 -6.32 0.08
CA LEU A 84 4.90 -6.86 0.05
C LEU A 84 4.13 -6.45 1.32
N PRO A 85 3.19 -5.50 1.25
CA PRO A 85 2.40 -5.09 2.41
C PRO A 85 1.54 -6.23 2.94
N LEU A 86 1.40 -6.30 4.25
CA LEU A 86 0.40 -7.12 4.92
C LEU A 86 -0.97 -6.44 4.79
N LEU A 87 -1.98 -7.22 4.40
CA LEU A 87 -3.39 -6.83 4.40
C LEU A 87 -4.13 -7.38 5.62
N GLY A 88 -3.77 -8.58 6.07
CA GLY A 88 -4.40 -9.23 7.21
C GLY A 88 -3.99 -10.68 7.38
N THR A 89 -4.75 -11.43 8.18
CA THR A 89 -4.56 -12.88 8.37
C THR A 89 -5.04 -13.65 7.13
N LYS A 90 -4.77 -14.96 7.10
CA LYS A 90 -5.26 -15.89 6.06
C LYS A 90 -6.75 -15.76 5.72
N ASP A 91 -7.60 -15.38 6.69
CA ASP A 91 -9.05 -15.25 6.53
C ASP A 91 -9.46 -13.95 5.82
N THR A 92 -8.49 -13.17 5.34
CA THR A 92 -8.70 -11.91 4.62
C THR A 92 -8.77 -12.11 3.10
N LYS A 93 -8.52 -13.33 2.61
CA LYS A 93 -8.58 -13.65 1.17
C LYS A 93 -9.92 -13.22 0.56
N GLY A 94 -9.86 -12.48 -0.55
CA GLY A 94 -11.00 -11.97 -1.31
C GLY A 94 -11.74 -10.80 -0.66
N LYS A 95 -11.29 -10.31 0.51
CA LYS A 95 -11.92 -9.17 1.18
C LYS A 95 -11.47 -7.83 0.61
N LEU A 96 -10.28 -7.74 0.00
CA LEU A 96 -9.83 -6.48 -0.61
C LEU A 96 -10.73 -6.10 -1.79
N GLN A 97 -11.01 -7.06 -2.69
CA GLN A 97 -11.87 -6.80 -3.84
C GLN A 97 -13.23 -6.26 -3.41
N LYS A 98 -13.86 -6.89 -2.41
CA LYS A 98 -15.14 -6.44 -1.86
C LYS A 98 -15.08 -5.03 -1.30
N LEU A 99 -14.04 -4.74 -0.50
CA LEU A 99 -13.81 -3.40 0.05
C LEU A 99 -13.67 -2.34 -1.06
N LEU A 100 -12.94 -2.67 -2.12
CA LEU A 100 -12.73 -1.75 -3.24
C LEU A 100 -14.04 -1.54 -4.03
N GLU A 101 -14.80 -2.59 -4.30
CA GLU A 101 -16.08 -2.50 -5.02
C GLU A 101 -17.16 -1.76 -4.23
N GLU A 102 -17.22 -1.97 -2.91
CA GLU A 102 -18.07 -1.20 -1.99
C GLU A 102 -17.70 0.29 -2.03
N ALA A 103 -16.42 0.61 -1.94
CA ALA A 103 -15.94 2.00 -2.00
C ALA A 103 -16.15 2.65 -3.39
N ALA A 104 -16.06 1.86 -4.47
CA ALA A 104 -16.28 2.33 -5.83
C ALA A 104 -17.77 2.43 -6.21
N GLY A 105 -18.65 1.79 -5.43
CA GLY A 105 -20.08 1.69 -5.68
C GLY A 105 -20.41 0.87 -6.94
N GLY A 106 -19.68 -0.22 -7.19
CA GLY A 106 -19.89 -1.08 -8.35
C GLY A 106 -18.77 -2.10 -8.55
N LYS A 107 -19.02 -3.06 -9.46
CA LYS A 107 -18.04 -4.09 -9.83
C LYS A 107 -16.85 -3.46 -10.55
N ILE A 108 -15.64 -3.77 -10.10
CA ILE A 108 -14.41 -3.24 -10.68
C ILE A 108 -13.95 -4.14 -11.85
N LEU A 109 -13.71 -3.54 -13.00
CA LEU A 109 -13.23 -4.20 -14.22
C LEU A 109 -11.71 -4.11 -14.38
N GLY A 110 -11.08 -3.10 -13.78
CA GLY A 110 -9.64 -2.85 -13.83
C GLY A 110 -9.27 -1.66 -12.95
N HIS A 111 -7.99 -1.53 -12.61
CA HIS A 111 -7.56 -0.51 -11.65
C HIS A 111 -6.10 -0.07 -11.81
N ASP A 112 -5.83 1.19 -11.48
CA ASP A 112 -4.49 1.75 -11.25
C ASP A 112 -4.45 2.26 -9.81
N LEU A 113 -4.04 1.39 -8.88
CA LEU A 113 -4.03 1.66 -7.45
C LEU A 113 -2.61 1.76 -6.90
N TYR A 114 -2.39 2.78 -6.09
CA TYR A 114 -1.14 3.14 -5.46
C TYR A 114 -1.26 2.98 -3.96
N LEU A 115 -0.16 2.58 -3.34
CA LEU A 115 -0.04 2.68 -1.88
C LEU A 115 0.40 4.10 -1.53
N TYR A 116 -0.10 4.62 -0.42
CA TYR A 116 0.34 5.91 0.12
C TYR A 116 0.51 5.84 1.63
N VAL A 117 1.43 6.65 2.15
CA VAL A 117 1.66 6.82 3.59
C VAL A 117 0.56 7.70 4.17
N ARG A 118 -0.11 7.24 5.24
CA ARG A 118 -1.19 8.00 5.89
C ARG A 118 -0.72 9.03 6.92
N GLU A 119 0.57 8.98 7.29
CA GLU A 119 1.16 9.96 8.19
C GLU A 119 1.00 11.37 7.62
N LYS A 120 0.39 12.26 8.40
CA LYS A 120 0.13 13.64 7.99
C LYS A 120 1.43 14.43 7.91
N ALA A 121 1.44 15.41 7.00
CA ALA A 121 2.52 16.38 6.97
C ALA A 121 2.67 17.09 8.32
N SER A 122 3.91 17.38 8.69
CA SER A 122 4.25 18.03 9.95
C SER A 122 5.23 19.17 9.70
N VAL A 123 5.01 20.28 10.40
CA VAL A 123 5.96 21.39 10.50
C VAL A 123 6.83 21.15 11.73
N TRP A 124 8.15 21.31 11.61
CA TRP A 124 9.10 21.04 12.68
C TRP A 124 10.36 21.92 12.54
N GLY A 125 11.27 21.82 13.52
CA GLY A 125 12.42 22.73 13.67
C GLY A 125 12.19 23.70 14.84
N ILE A 126 13.27 24.25 15.39
CA ILE A 126 13.17 25.13 16.57
C ILE A 126 12.36 26.40 16.25
N ALA A 127 12.36 26.83 14.99
CA ALA A 127 11.61 27.97 14.50
C ALA A 127 10.51 27.59 13.48
N GLU A 128 10.01 26.35 13.51
CA GLU A 128 8.97 25.85 12.58
C GLU A 128 9.38 25.99 11.09
N GLU A 129 10.67 25.87 10.81
CA GLU A 129 11.26 26.19 9.50
C GLU A 129 11.24 25.02 8.49
N PHE A 130 10.89 23.81 8.92
CA PHE A 130 10.90 22.62 8.09
C PHE A 130 9.51 22.01 7.93
N ILE A 131 9.27 21.40 6.77
CA ILE A 131 8.08 20.61 6.47
C ILE A 131 8.52 19.20 6.11
N SER A 132 7.96 18.21 6.78
CA SER A 132 8.04 16.80 6.40
C SER A 132 6.67 16.35 5.91
N SER A 133 6.61 15.80 4.70
CA SER A 133 5.39 15.23 4.13
C SER A 133 5.73 13.97 3.36
N ALA A 134 4.82 13.00 3.37
CA ALA A 134 4.81 11.99 2.32
C ALA A 134 4.47 12.66 0.98
N ALA A 135 5.09 12.18 -0.10
CA ALA A 135 4.80 12.61 -1.47
C ALA A 135 3.59 11.84 -2.03
#